data_AF-A0A5K0WKL1-F1
#
_entry.id   AF-A0A5K0WKL1-F1
#
_cell.length_a   1.000
_cell.length_b   1.000
_cell.length_c   1.000
_cell.angle_alpha   90.00
_cell.angle_beta   90.00
_cell.angle_gamma   90.00
#
_symmetry.space_group_name_H-M   'P 1'
#
loop_
_entity.id
_entity.type
_entity.pdbx_description
1 polymer ?
#
loop_
_entity_poly.entity_id
_entity_poly.type
_entity_poly.pdbx_seq_one_letter_code
_entity_poly.pdbx_strand_id
1 'polypeptide(L)'
;YRLAPEHPVPTSHHDCWEAFQWVVSQTGPGAEPWIADHADLGHVVVAGDSAGGNLAYHVAISAGGASAALGSGRALEDPVKLQGVILVHPFFWYE
;
A
#
# COMPACT_ATOMS: atom_id res chain seq x y z
N TYR A 1 8.90 -4.18 4.24
CA TYR A 1 9.40 -2.80 4.25
C TYR A 1 10.67 -2.72 5.10
N ARG A 2 11.55 -1.79 4.80
CA ARG A 2 12.79 -1.51 5.53
C ARG A 2 12.49 -0.88 6.89
N LEU A 3 13.28 -1.24 7.90
CA LEU A 3 13.05 -0.86 9.30
C LEU A 3 13.88 0.36 9.72
N ALA A 4 13.35 1.12 10.65
CA ALA A 4 14.09 2.13 11.39
C ALA A 4 14.84 1.46 12.57
N PRO A 5 15.98 2.02 13.02
CA PRO A 5 16.55 3.31 12.62
C PRO A 5 17.41 3.29 11.34
N GLU A 6 17.78 2.12 10.81
CA GLU A 6 18.69 1.99 9.65
C GLU A 6 18.13 2.67 8.40
N HIS A 7 16.80 2.68 8.26
CA HIS A 7 16.07 3.37 7.21
C HIS A 7 14.94 4.22 7.80
N PRO A 8 15.20 5.52 8.09
CA PRO A 8 14.20 6.39 8.71
C PRO A 8 12.94 6.60 7.85
N VAL A 9 11.86 7.06 8.49
CA VAL A 9 10.65 7.55 7.82
C VAL A 9 11.03 8.61 6.78
N PRO A 10 10.49 8.59 5.55
CA PRO A 10 9.32 7.81 5.08
C PRO A 10 9.66 6.49 4.35
N THR A 11 10.85 5.91 4.55
CA THR A 11 11.29 4.74 3.76
C THR A 11 10.32 3.55 3.81
N SER A 12 9.78 3.24 5.00
CA SER A 12 8.81 2.15 5.15
C SER A 12 7.49 2.42 4.43
N HIS A 13 7.04 3.68 4.39
CA HIS A 13 5.86 4.10 3.64
C HIS A 13 6.06 3.92 2.13
N HIS A 14 7.24 4.27 1.61
CA HIS A 14 7.57 4.08 0.20
C HIS A 14 7.59 2.59 -0.17
N ASP A 15 8.24 1.75 0.64
CA ASP A 15 8.30 0.30 0.39
C ASP A 15 6.89 -0.34 0.39
N CYS A 16 6.03 0.05 1.34
CA CYS A 16 4.65 -0.44 1.38
C CYS A 16 3.83 0.02 0.18
N TRP A 17 4.06 1.23 -0.30
CA TRP A 17 3.42 1.74 -1.51
C TRP A 17 3.90 1.02 -2.76
N GLU A 18 5.22 0.85 -2.94
CA GLU A 18 5.80 0.09 -4.05
C GLU A 18 5.30 -1.36 -4.07
N ALA A 19 5.22 -2.01 -2.91
CA ALA A 19 4.66 -3.35 -2.80
C ALA A 19 3.18 -3.40 -3.22
N PHE A 20 2.37 -2.42 -2.80
CA PHE A 20 0.97 -2.32 -3.22
C PHE A 20 0.86 -2.14 -4.74
N GLN A 21 1.64 -1.24 -5.34
CA GLN A 21 1.69 -1.02 -6.78
C GLN A 21 2.08 -2.30 -7.53
N TRP A 22 3.08 -3.02 -7.03
CA TRP A 22 3.50 -4.28 -7.61
C TRP A 22 2.36 -5.31 -7.58
N VAL A 23 1.66 -5.50 -6.46
CA VAL A 23 0.55 -6.47 -6.36
C VAL A 23 -0.56 -6.14 -7.37
N VAL A 24 -0.98 -4.88 -7.44
CA VAL A 24 -2.12 -4.50 -8.29
C VAL A 24 -1.77 -4.42 -9.77
N SER A 25 -0.47 -4.43 -10.13
CA SER A 25 0.00 -4.49 -11.51
C SER A 25 0.15 -5.91 -12.05
N GLN A 26 -0.16 -6.95 -11.26
CA GLN A 26 0.00 -8.36 -11.66
C GLN A 26 -1.12 -8.82 -12.62
N THR A 27 -1.28 -8.11 -13.73
CA THR A 27 -2.22 -8.43 -14.81
C THR A 27 -1.45 -8.68 -16.11
N GLY A 28 -1.69 -9.81 -16.76
CA GLY A 28 -1.17 -10.10 -18.10
C GLY A 28 0.12 -10.93 -18.13
N PRO A 29 0.82 -10.97 -19.28
CA PRO A 29 1.98 -11.85 -19.48
C PRO A 29 3.12 -11.55 -18.51
N GLY A 30 3.61 -12.57 -17.81
CA GLY A 30 4.70 -12.44 -16.84
C GLY A 30 4.27 -11.94 -15.46
N ALA A 31 2.96 -11.79 -15.22
CA ALA A 31 2.43 -11.59 -13.88
C ALA A 31 2.74 -12.79 -12.97
N GLU A 32 2.84 -12.54 -11.67
CA GLU A 32 3.02 -13.57 -10.67
C GLU A 32 1.82 -14.55 -10.71
N PRO A 33 2.04 -15.86 -10.97
CA PRO A 33 0.95 -16.81 -11.24
C PRO A 33 -0.12 -16.89 -10.15
N TRP A 34 0.24 -16.84 -8.86
CA TRP A 34 -0.76 -16.93 -7.80
C TRP A 34 -1.69 -15.73 -7.78
N ILE A 35 -1.16 -14.52 -7.99
CA ILE A 35 -1.98 -13.31 -8.06
C ILE A 35 -2.80 -13.33 -9.35
N ALA A 36 -2.20 -13.65 -10.49
CA ALA A 36 -2.87 -13.62 -11.80
C ALA A 36 -4.00 -14.65 -11.90
N ASP A 37 -3.81 -15.85 -11.35
CA ASP A 37 -4.75 -16.97 -11.50
C ASP A 37 -5.80 -17.01 -10.38
N HIS A 38 -5.57 -16.34 -9.25
CA HIS A 38 -6.41 -16.50 -8.05
C HIS A 38 -6.87 -15.20 -7.39
N ALA A 39 -6.23 -14.05 -7.62
CA ALA A 39 -6.65 -12.80 -6.98
C ALA A 39 -7.73 -12.07 -7.78
N ASP A 40 -8.73 -11.55 -7.09
CA ASP A 40 -9.65 -10.57 -7.67
C ASP A 40 -9.13 -9.15 -7.38
N LEU A 41 -8.41 -8.58 -8.34
CA LEU A 41 -7.87 -7.22 -8.23
C LEU A 41 -8.96 -6.13 -8.30
N GLY A 42 -10.22 -6.49 -8.58
CA GLY A 42 -11.38 -5.63 -8.37
C GLY A 42 -11.82 -5.54 -6.90
N HIS A 43 -11.31 -6.43 -6.04
CA HIS A 43 -11.65 -6.52 -4.62
C HIS A 43 -10.40 -6.54 -3.71
N VAL A 44 -9.70 -5.42 -3.65
CA VAL A 44 -8.48 -5.28 -2.84
C VAL A 44 -8.78 -4.67 -1.47
N VAL A 45 -8.17 -5.22 -0.41
CA VAL A 45 -8.19 -4.69 0.96
C VAL A 45 -6.75 -4.59 1.48
N VAL A 46 -6.41 -3.48 2.13
CA VAL A 46 -5.10 -3.29 2.77
C VAL A 46 -5.27 -3.36 4.29
N ALA A 47 -4.36 -4.02 4.99
CA ALA A 47 -4.47 -4.23 6.43
C ALA A 47 -3.13 -4.03 7.14
N GLY A 48 -3.17 -3.64 8.41
CA GLY A 48 -1.99 -3.59 9.27
C GLY A 48 -2.32 -3.35 10.74
N ASP A 49 -1.40 -3.75 11.61
CA ASP A 49 -1.49 -3.60 13.06
C ASP A 49 -0.43 -2.61 13.60
N SER A 50 -0.74 -1.88 14.67
CA SER A 50 0.23 -0.97 15.32
C SER A 50 0.87 0.01 14.32
N ALA A 51 2.20 0.03 14.22
CA ALA A 51 2.92 0.79 13.20
C ALA A 51 2.54 0.39 11.76
N GLY A 52 2.25 -0.89 11.52
CA GLY A 52 1.72 -1.38 10.23
C GLY A 52 0.33 -0.82 9.90
N GLY A 53 -0.50 -0.54 10.90
CA GLY A 53 -1.78 0.14 10.71
C GLY A 53 -1.59 1.57 10.16
N ASN A 54 -0.56 2.29 10.63
CA ASN A 54 -0.20 3.59 10.06
C ASN A 54 0.20 3.46 8.59
N LEU A 55 1.04 2.48 8.26
CA LEU A 55 1.48 2.21 6.88
C LEU A 55 0.29 1.86 5.97
N ALA A 56 -0.59 0.98 6.42
CA ALA A 56 -1.81 0.57 5.71
C ALA A 56 -2.74 1.77 5.42
N TYR A 57 -2.91 2.66 6.40
CA TYR A 57 -3.67 3.91 6.22
C TYR A 57 -3.06 4.79 5.12
N HIS A 58 -1.74 5.00 5.14
CA HIS A 58 -1.07 5.83 4.14
C HIS A 58 -1.13 5.22 2.73
N VAL A 59 -1.00 3.89 2.60
CA VAL A 59 -1.21 3.19 1.31
C VAL A 59 -2.62 3.44 0.78
N ALA A 60 -3.65 3.33 1.64
CA ALA A 60 -5.04 3.54 1.25
C ALA A 60 -5.29 4.99 0.77
N ILE A 61 -4.71 5.98 1.46
CA ILE A 61 -4.78 7.40 1.07
C ILE A 61 -4.09 7.63 -0.28
N SER A 62 -2.90 7.06 -0.50
CA SER A 62 -2.19 7.14 -1.78
C SER A 62 -2.97 6.49 -2.93
N ALA A 63 -3.59 5.33 -2.69
CA ALA A 63 -4.46 4.65 -3.66
C ALA A 63 -5.69 5.50 -4.05
N GLY A 64 -6.22 6.30 -3.11
CA GLY A 64 -7.30 7.25 -3.35
C GLY A 64 -6.91 8.51 -4.13
N GLY A 65 -5.68 8.61 -4.63
CA GLY A 65 -5.20 9.75 -5.42
C GLY A 65 -4.53 10.86 -4.62
N ALA A 66 -4.42 10.73 -3.30
CA ALA A 66 -3.70 11.66 -2.43
C ALA A 66 -2.19 11.34 -2.34
N SER A 67 -1.60 10.87 -3.46
CA SER A 67 -0.19 10.48 -3.61
C SER A 67 0.82 11.56 -3.18
N ALA A 68 0.38 12.81 -3.04
CA ALA A 68 1.20 13.95 -2.61
C ALA A 68 1.57 13.94 -1.11
N ALA A 69 0.87 13.17 -0.25
CA ALA A 69 1.01 13.31 1.20
C ALA A 69 2.38 12.88 1.77
N LEU A 70 3.16 12.06 1.07
CA LEU A 70 4.48 11.58 1.54
C LEU A 70 5.57 11.54 0.45
N GLY A 71 5.35 12.19 -0.70
CA GLY A 71 6.23 12.05 -1.87
C GLY A 71 6.35 10.60 -2.34
N SER A 72 5.34 9.77 -2.05
CA SER A 72 5.34 8.34 -2.29
C SER A 72 5.07 8.06 -3.77
N GLY A 73 6.14 8.13 -4.57
CA GLY A 73 6.20 7.59 -5.93
C GLY A 73 5.19 8.12 -6.95
N ARG A 74 5.16 7.46 -8.11
CA ARG A 74 4.25 7.75 -9.23
C ARG A 74 2.82 7.33 -8.86
N ALA A 75 1.82 8.06 -9.32
CA ALA A 75 0.43 7.63 -9.21
C ALA A 75 0.19 6.31 -9.97
N LEU A 76 -0.80 5.52 -9.55
CA LEU A 76 -1.27 4.39 -10.35
C LEU A 76 -1.83 4.93 -11.68
N GLU A 77 -1.54 4.22 -12.78
CA GLU A 77 -2.06 4.59 -14.12
C GLU A 77 -3.57 4.37 -14.19
N ASP A 78 -4.06 3.28 -13.62
CA ASP A 78 -5.49 3.00 -13.41
C ASP A 78 -5.80 2.91 -11.91
N PRO A 79 -6.80 3.65 -11.41
CA PRO A 79 -7.15 3.60 -10.01
C PRO A 79 -7.74 2.23 -9.66
N VAL A 80 -7.01 1.49 -8.82
CA VAL A 80 -7.49 0.24 -8.24
C VAL A 80 -8.63 0.54 -7.28
N LYS A 81 -9.72 -0.21 -7.40
CA LYS A 81 -10.84 -0.08 -6.48
C LYS A 81 -10.49 -0.75 -5.14
N LEU A 82 -9.89 0.02 -4.25
CA LEU A 82 -9.70 -0.40 -2.86
C LEU A 82 -11.07 -0.51 -2.19
N GLN A 83 -11.44 -1.71 -1.75
CA GLN A 83 -12.73 -2.00 -1.12
C GLN A 83 -12.75 -1.61 0.36
N GLY A 84 -11.58 -1.61 1.00
CA GLY A 84 -11.49 -1.25 2.40
C GLY A 84 -10.07 -1.24 2.93
N VAL A 85 -9.96 -0.79 4.17
CA VAL A 85 -8.74 -0.81 4.97
C VAL A 85 -9.05 -1.37 6.36
N ILE A 86 -8.19 -2.26 6.87
CA ILE A 86 -8.32 -2.83 8.22
C ILE A 86 -7.16 -2.32 9.07
N LEU A 87 -7.49 -1.57 10.12
CA LEU A 87 -6.51 -0.93 10.99
C LEU A 87 -6.64 -1.49 12.41
N VAL A 88 -5.67 -2.31 12.82
CA VAL A 88 -5.69 -2.96 14.14
C VAL A 88 -4.80 -2.18 15.10
N HIS A 89 -5.40 -1.44 16.04
CA HIS A 89 -4.67 -0.57 16.98
C HIS A 89 -3.60 0.32 16.29
N PRO A 90 -3.98 1.08 15.24
CA PRO A 90 -3.01 1.80 14.43
C PRO A 90 -2.25 2.86 15.24
N PHE A 91 -0.95 3.00 14.98
CA PHE A 91 -0.15 4.08 15.54
C PHE A 91 -0.46 5.39 14.81
N PHE A 92 -1.42 6.15 15.33
CA PHE A 92 -1.62 7.55 14.96
C PHE A 92 -1.13 8.43 16.09
N TRP A 93 -0.22 9.34 15.75
CA TRP A 93 0.22 10.38 16.66
C TRP A 93 -0.63 11.63 16.42
N TYR A 94 -1.12 12.22 17.50
CA TYR A 94 -1.73 13.55 17.48
C TYR A 94 -0.83 14.48 18.29
N GLU A 95 -0.62 15.70 17.77
CA GLU A 95 -0.25 16.87 18.57
C GLU A 95 -1.50 17.73 18.76
#